data_AF-A0A8B8FHS6-F1
#
_entry.id   AF-A0A8B8FHS6-F1
#
_cell.length_a   1.000
_cell.length_b   1.000
_cell.length_c   1.000
_cell.angle_alpha   90.00
_cell.angle_beta   90.00
_cell.angle_gamma   90.00
#
_symmetry.space_group_name_H-M   'P 1'
#
loop_
_entity.id
_entity.type
_entity.pdbx_description
1 polymer ?
#
loop_
_entity_poly.entity_id
_entity_poly.type
_entity_poly.pdbx_seq_one_letter_code
_entity_poly.pdbx_strand_id
1 'polypeptide(L)'
;MHILWPNNVNHEDILLFVSDAAPYMKKAGRCIQTLYPKALYVTCLAYALHNVCEEVRAHFPKVDRLITEMKKTFLKCPKRIAILNKKCPDIPNPPKRITTRWGTWITAVEYYCTYLNEIKSAVEEFNENAQCVNVVKELIKDQSLHSNLVYITTNFRFLPHAITQLEKRGETLAKSIGIVLEAKQKLEEANGEVAKLILEKCNCVFSKNNGWAELQKVNSIHNGTALNVNVE
;
A
#
# COMPACT_ATOMS: atom_id res chain seq x y z
N MET A 1 -11.00 -16.25 26.14
CA MET A 1 -9.82 -15.94 27.01
C MET A 1 -9.29 -17.17 27.75
N HIS A 2 -10.11 -18.16 28.14
CA HIS A 2 -9.63 -19.41 28.78
C HIS A 2 -8.59 -20.22 27.98
N ILE A 3 -8.52 -20.06 26.64
CA ILE A 3 -7.53 -20.75 25.78
C ILE A 3 -6.11 -20.20 25.98
N LEU A 4 -5.97 -18.88 26.21
CA LEU A 4 -4.67 -18.23 26.44
C LEU A 4 -4.32 -18.15 27.93
N TRP A 5 -5.35 -18.03 28.78
CA TRP A 5 -5.19 -17.91 30.23
C TRP A 5 -6.22 -18.79 30.94
N PRO A 6 -5.88 -20.05 31.27
CA PRO A 6 -6.82 -20.99 31.87
C PRO A 6 -7.27 -20.57 33.29
N ASN A 7 -6.41 -19.86 34.04
CA ASN A 7 -6.67 -19.51 35.43
C ASN A 7 -7.10 -18.04 35.63
N ASN A 8 -6.39 -17.07 35.05
CA ASN A 8 -6.72 -15.62 35.06
C ASN A 8 -5.88 -14.89 33.99
N VAL A 9 -6.40 -13.78 33.44
CA VAL A 9 -5.66 -12.95 32.48
C VAL A 9 -4.43 -12.36 33.15
N ASN A 10 -3.23 -12.68 32.64
CA ASN A 10 -2.01 -12.03 33.11
C ASN A 10 -1.78 -10.75 32.29
N HIS A 11 -2.28 -9.63 32.83
CA HIS A 11 -2.20 -8.33 32.18
C HIS A 11 -0.75 -7.88 31.90
N GLU A 12 0.20 -8.35 32.70
CA GLU A 12 1.62 -8.00 32.57
C GLU A 12 2.32 -8.66 31.38
N ASP A 13 1.74 -9.73 30.83
CA ASP A 13 2.31 -10.46 29.69
C ASP A 13 1.91 -9.85 28.33
N ILE A 14 1.01 -8.86 28.33
CA ILE A 14 0.61 -8.15 27.11
C ILE A 14 1.60 -7.01 26.85
N LEU A 15 2.51 -7.24 25.90
CA LEU A 15 3.60 -6.30 25.60
C LEU A 15 3.37 -5.42 24.37
N LEU A 16 2.48 -5.84 23.46
CA LEU A 16 2.27 -5.13 22.20
C LEU A 16 0.81 -5.23 21.76
N PHE A 17 0.20 -4.07 21.50
CA PHE A 17 -1.10 -3.97 20.86
C PHE A 17 -0.95 -3.32 19.49
N VAL A 18 -1.30 -4.05 18.42
CA VAL A 18 -1.24 -3.56 17.04
C VAL A 18 -2.66 -3.43 16.48
N SER A 19 -3.01 -2.25 15.97
CA SER A 19 -4.29 -2.00 15.30
C SER A 19 -4.11 -1.29 13.97
N ASP A 20 -5.16 -1.17 13.15
CA ASP A 20 -5.17 -0.16 12.09
C ASP A 20 -5.14 1.28 12.68
N ALA A 21 -5.02 2.29 11.82
CA ALA A 21 -5.01 3.70 12.25
C ALA A 21 -6.38 4.39 12.19
N ALA A 22 -7.48 3.64 12.10
CA ALA A 22 -8.83 4.19 12.14
C ALA A 22 -9.05 4.96 13.45
N PRO A 23 -9.81 6.07 13.45
CA PRO A 23 -9.98 6.91 14.64
C PRO A 23 -10.46 6.16 15.88
N TYR A 24 -11.41 5.23 15.71
CA TYR A 24 -11.94 4.43 16.81
C TYR A 24 -10.92 3.40 17.33
N MET A 25 -10.11 2.79 16.45
CA MET A 25 -9.04 1.87 16.87
C MET A 25 -7.93 2.60 17.61
N LYS A 26 -7.59 3.83 17.22
CA LYS A 26 -6.65 4.68 17.97
C LYS A 26 -7.18 5.04 19.35
N LYS A 27 -8.47 5.34 19.46
CA LYS A 27 -9.12 5.58 20.76
C LYS A 27 -9.09 4.31 21.63
N ALA A 28 -9.48 3.17 21.06
CA ALA A 28 -9.46 1.89 21.74
C ALA A 28 -8.05 1.50 22.19
N GLY A 29 -7.04 1.64 21.33
CA GLY A 29 -5.65 1.30 21.65
C GLY A 29 -5.09 2.13 22.80
N ARG A 30 -5.42 3.43 22.89
CA ARG A 30 -5.06 4.26 24.04
C ARG A 30 -5.74 3.80 25.32
N CYS A 31 -7.03 3.47 25.27
CA CYS A 31 -7.74 2.94 26.43
C CYS A 31 -7.19 1.59 26.89
N ILE A 32 -6.88 0.69 25.94
CA ILE A 32 -6.26 -0.61 26.22
C ILE A 32 -4.88 -0.38 26.86
N GLN A 33 -4.06 0.52 26.34
CA GLN A 33 -2.76 0.83 26.92
C GLN A 33 -2.85 1.30 28.38
N THR A 34 -3.91 2.00 28.78
CA THR A 34 -4.16 2.34 30.20
C THR A 34 -4.45 1.12 31.07
N LEU A 35 -5.06 0.07 30.51
CA LEU A 35 -5.36 -1.19 31.21
C LEU A 35 -4.18 -2.17 31.26
N TYR A 36 -3.21 -1.99 30.36
CA TYR A 36 -2.03 -2.84 30.23
C TYR A 36 -0.77 -1.94 30.16
N PRO A 37 -0.22 -1.52 31.31
CA PRO A 37 0.83 -0.50 31.36
C PRO A 37 2.12 -0.88 30.62
N LYS A 38 2.42 -2.18 30.52
CA LYS A 38 3.56 -2.71 29.74
C LYS A 38 3.30 -2.83 28.24
N ALA A 39 2.04 -2.67 27.79
CA ALA A 39 1.70 -2.80 26.40
C ALA A 39 2.08 -1.55 25.61
N LEU A 40 2.94 -1.73 24.60
CA LEU A 40 3.17 -0.70 23.59
C LEU A 40 2.00 -0.70 22.59
N TYR A 41 1.33 0.43 22.43
CA TYR A 41 0.34 0.60 21.37
C TYR A 41 0.97 1.14 20.08
N VAL A 42 0.80 0.42 18.96
CA VAL A 42 1.30 0.77 17.64
C VAL A 42 0.21 0.66 16.59
N THR A 43 0.13 1.62 15.67
CA THR A 43 -0.67 1.44 14.44
C THR A 43 0.10 0.66 13.38
N CYS A 44 -0.55 -0.25 12.69
CA CYS A 44 0.02 -1.17 11.71
C CYS A 44 0.87 -0.45 10.65
N LEU A 45 2.11 -0.91 10.47
CA LEU A 45 3.08 -0.33 9.53
C LEU A 45 2.66 -0.53 8.07
N ALA A 46 2.07 -1.67 7.75
CA ALA A 46 1.51 -1.94 6.43
C ALA A 46 0.35 -0.97 6.11
N TYR A 47 -0.52 -0.70 7.10
CA TYR A 47 -1.59 0.30 6.96
C TYR A 47 -1.03 1.73 6.82
N ALA A 48 0.07 2.04 7.50
CA ALA A 48 0.76 3.33 7.34
C ALA A 48 1.23 3.53 5.90
N LEU A 49 1.92 2.54 5.31
CA LEU A 49 2.33 2.60 3.90
C LEU A 49 1.15 2.58 2.94
N HIS A 50 0.06 1.88 3.27
CA HIS A 50 -1.17 1.94 2.47
C HIS A 50 -1.72 3.37 2.37
N ASN A 51 -1.74 4.13 3.46
CA ASN A 51 -2.16 5.54 3.44
C ASN A 51 -1.27 6.41 2.56
N VAL A 52 0.01 6.07 2.42
CA VAL A 52 0.92 6.72 1.48
C VAL A 52 0.53 6.38 0.03
N CYS A 53 0.23 5.12 -0.29
CA CYS A 53 -0.27 4.73 -1.61
C CYS A 53 -1.56 5.45 -2.00
N GLU A 54 -2.48 5.66 -1.05
CA GLU A 54 -3.72 6.41 -1.32
C GLU A 54 -3.46 7.89 -1.63
N GLU A 55 -2.43 8.48 -1.03
CA GLU A 55 -1.99 9.84 -1.37
C GLU A 55 -1.41 9.89 -2.79
N VAL A 56 -0.58 8.91 -3.17
CA VAL A 56 -0.09 8.78 -4.55
C VAL A 56 -1.28 8.77 -5.51
N ARG A 57 -2.28 7.92 -5.26
CA ARG A 57 -3.48 7.83 -6.11
C ARG A 57 -4.20 9.17 -6.22
N ALA A 58 -4.35 9.91 -5.12
CA ALA A 58 -5.07 11.18 -5.10
C ALA A 58 -4.44 12.25 -6.03
N HIS A 59 -3.11 12.21 -6.22
CA HIS A 59 -2.40 13.13 -7.10
C HIS A 59 -2.51 12.80 -8.60
N PHE A 60 -3.02 11.62 -8.97
CA PHE A 60 -3.12 11.20 -10.37
C PHE A 60 -4.56 10.85 -10.79
N PRO A 61 -5.50 11.83 -10.79
CA PRO A 61 -6.91 11.58 -11.08
C PRO A 61 -7.16 11.00 -12.47
N LYS A 62 -6.35 11.37 -13.48
CA LYS A 62 -6.45 10.78 -14.83
C LYS A 62 -6.09 9.30 -14.84
N VAL A 63 -5.02 8.93 -14.13
CA VAL A 63 -4.61 7.53 -13.99
C VAL A 63 -5.66 6.77 -13.19
N ASP A 64 -6.17 7.32 -12.08
CA ASP A 64 -7.22 6.65 -11.31
C ASP A 64 -8.51 6.44 -12.12
N ARG A 65 -8.87 7.41 -12.98
CA ARG A 65 -9.96 7.26 -13.95
C ARG A 65 -9.65 6.14 -14.95
N LEU A 66 -8.45 6.07 -15.51
CA LEU A 66 -8.02 4.97 -16.39
C LEU A 66 -8.21 3.62 -15.71
N ILE A 67 -7.65 3.43 -14.50
CA ILE A 67 -7.76 2.16 -13.76
C ILE A 67 -9.23 1.79 -13.51
N THR A 68 -10.06 2.77 -13.17
CA THR A 68 -11.48 2.58 -12.91
C THR A 68 -12.24 2.17 -14.17
N GLU A 69 -11.98 2.80 -15.30
CA GLU A 69 -12.64 2.47 -16.57
C GLU A 69 -12.12 1.15 -17.13
N MET A 70 -10.82 0.85 -17.04
CA MET A 70 -10.28 -0.45 -17.43
C MET A 70 -10.89 -1.61 -16.64
N LYS A 71 -11.16 -1.39 -15.33
CA LYS A 71 -11.92 -2.35 -14.51
C LYS A 71 -13.30 -2.64 -15.11
N LYS A 72 -14.01 -1.62 -15.57
CA LYS A 72 -15.34 -1.77 -16.21
C LYS A 72 -15.22 -2.39 -17.60
N THR A 73 -14.19 -2.02 -18.36
CA THR A 73 -13.93 -2.51 -19.70
C THR A 73 -13.66 -4.01 -19.67
N PHE A 74 -12.68 -4.48 -18.90
CA PHE A 74 -12.26 -5.89 -18.93
C PHE A 74 -12.97 -6.74 -17.89
N LEU A 75 -12.89 -6.40 -16.60
CA LEU A 75 -13.32 -7.33 -15.54
C LEU A 75 -14.83 -7.53 -15.43
N LYS A 76 -15.62 -6.58 -15.94
CA LYS A 76 -17.09 -6.72 -15.99
C LYS A 76 -17.59 -7.36 -17.30
N CYS A 77 -16.70 -7.68 -18.24
CA CYS A 77 -17.08 -8.21 -19.54
C CYS A 77 -16.15 -9.35 -19.99
N PRO A 78 -16.53 -10.62 -19.72
CA PRO A 78 -15.74 -11.79 -20.13
C PRO A 78 -15.44 -11.85 -21.62
N LYS A 79 -16.34 -11.34 -22.48
CA LYS A 79 -16.13 -11.28 -23.93
C LYS A 79 -14.89 -10.47 -24.32
N ARG A 80 -14.65 -9.32 -23.67
CA ARG A 80 -13.48 -8.48 -23.93
C ARG A 80 -12.18 -9.08 -23.40
N ILE A 81 -12.26 -9.80 -22.29
CA ILE A 81 -11.12 -10.60 -21.79
C ILE A 81 -10.78 -11.71 -22.80
N ALA A 82 -11.76 -12.38 -23.38
CA ALA A 82 -11.52 -13.39 -24.41
C ALA A 82 -10.86 -12.79 -25.67
N ILE A 83 -11.28 -11.59 -26.09
CA ILE A 83 -10.63 -10.86 -27.19
C ILE A 83 -9.17 -10.52 -26.82
N LEU A 84 -8.95 -9.98 -25.62
CA LEU A 84 -7.60 -9.67 -25.14
C LEU A 84 -6.69 -10.89 -25.15
N ASN A 85 -7.14 -12.01 -24.58
CA ASN A 85 -6.35 -13.23 -24.49
C ASN A 85 -6.12 -13.88 -25.86
N LYS A 86 -7.04 -13.71 -26.82
CA LYS A 86 -6.84 -14.17 -28.20
C LYS A 86 -5.79 -13.33 -28.92
N LYS A 87 -5.75 -12.02 -28.69
CA LYS A 87 -4.85 -11.08 -29.37
C LYS A 87 -3.47 -11.03 -28.73
N CYS A 88 -3.42 -11.10 -27.41
CA CYS A 88 -2.23 -10.98 -26.58
C CYS A 88 -2.18 -12.16 -25.60
N PRO A 89 -1.92 -13.39 -26.09
CA PRO A 89 -1.97 -14.60 -25.25
C PRO A 89 -0.90 -14.62 -24.16
N ASP A 90 0.21 -13.89 -24.37
CA ASP A 90 1.37 -13.91 -23.47
C ASP A 90 1.27 -12.92 -22.30
N ILE A 91 0.26 -12.03 -22.29
CA ILE A 91 0.11 -11.06 -21.20
C ILE A 91 -0.81 -11.62 -20.10
N PRO A 92 -0.52 -11.35 -18.81
CA PRO A 92 -1.43 -11.71 -17.73
C PRO A 92 -2.75 -10.96 -17.88
N ASN A 93 -3.85 -11.54 -17.40
CA ASN A 93 -5.13 -10.85 -17.36
C ASN A 93 -5.03 -9.58 -16.48
N PRO A 94 -5.77 -8.51 -16.82
CA PRO A 94 -5.78 -7.29 -16.03
C PRO A 94 -6.08 -7.57 -14.55
N PRO A 95 -5.34 -6.96 -13.61
CA PRO A 95 -5.46 -7.29 -12.21
C PRO A 95 -6.87 -6.97 -11.72
N LYS A 96 -7.48 -7.92 -11.02
CA LYS A 96 -8.69 -7.64 -10.26
C LYS A 96 -8.34 -6.62 -9.18
N ARG A 97 -8.84 -5.38 -9.30
CA ARG A 97 -8.79 -4.43 -8.17
C ARG A 97 -9.63 -5.03 -7.03
N ILE A 98 -8.96 -5.73 -6.13
CA ILE A 98 -9.51 -6.17 -4.85
C ILE A 98 -9.54 -4.91 -3.98
N THR A 99 -10.70 -4.27 -3.88
CA THR A 99 -10.87 -3.02 -3.12
C THR A 99 -10.41 -3.17 -1.66
N THR A 100 -10.43 -4.39 -1.12
CA THR A 100 -10.05 -4.73 0.26
C THR A 100 -8.56 -5.03 0.45
N ARG A 101 -7.73 -5.03 -0.60
CA ARG A 101 -6.29 -5.36 -0.50
C ARG A 101 -5.43 -4.12 -0.75
N TRP A 102 -4.54 -3.83 0.19
CA TRP A 102 -3.70 -2.63 0.22
C TRP A 102 -2.71 -2.56 -0.95
N GLY A 103 -2.42 -1.36 -1.46
CA GLY A 103 -1.42 -1.13 -2.53
C GLY A 103 -1.85 -1.58 -3.94
N THR A 104 -3.02 -2.19 -4.12
CA THR A 104 -3.46 -2.75 -5.41
C THR A 104 -3.60 -1.74 -6.54
N TRP A 105 -3.80 -0.45 -6.22
CA TRP A 105 -3.85 0.60 -7.23
C TRP A 105 -2.51 0.76 -7.97
N ILE A 106 -1.40 0.83 -7.23
CA ILE A 106 -0.07 0.98 -7.82
C ILE A 106 0.30 -0.29 -8.61
N THR A 107 -0.05 -1.48 -8.13
CA THR A 107 0.13 -2.73 -8.89
C THR A 107 -0.66 -2.73 -10.20
N ALA A 108 -1.86 -2.15 -10.22
CA ALA A 108 -2.63 -1.97 -11.46
C ALA A 108 -1.95 -0.96 -12.39
N VAL A 109 -1.44 0.15 -11.86
CA VAL A 109 -0.67 1.13 -12.63
C VAL A 109 0.54 0.48 -13.28
N GLU A 110 1.31 -0.32 -12.54
CA GLU A 110 2.46 -1.06 -13.07
C GLU A 110 2.04 -1.98 -14.22
N TYR A 111 0.98 -2.77 -14.05
CA TYR A 111 0.44 -3.62 -15.13
C TYR A 111 0.11 -2.82 -16.40
N TYR A 112 -0.66 -1.73 -16.28
CA TYR A 112 -1.04 -0.93 -17.45
C TYR A 112 0.13 -0.12 -18.02
N CYS A 113 1.14 0.20 -17.22
CA CYS A 113 2.38 0.80 -17.72
C CYS A 113 3.17 -0.21 -18.55
N THR A 114 3.28 -1.47 -18.09
CA THR A 114 4.03 -2.53 -18.77
C THR A 114 3.37 -2.97 -20.07
N TYR A 115 2.04 -3.13 -20.07
CA TYR A 115 1.30 -3.71 -21.20
C TYR A 115 0.43 -2.69 -21.96
N LEU A 116 0.82 -1.41 -21.94
CA LEU A 116 -0.03 -0.34 -22.48
C LEU A 116 -0.35 -0.54 -23.96
N ASN A 117 0.63 -0.97 -24.74
CA ASN A 117 0.51 -1.12 -26.20
C ASN A 117 -0.43 -2.27 -26.57
N GLU A 118 -0.29 -3.41 -25.91
CA GLU A 118 -1.13 -4.59 -26.05
C GLU A 118 -2.57 -4.26 -25.67
N ILE A 119 -2.75 -3.59 -24.53
CA ILE A 119 -4.07 -3.16 -24.05
C ILE A 119 -4.70 -2.16 -25.02
N LYS A 120 -3.93 -1.18 -25.53
CA LYS A 120 -4.41 -0.23 -26.54
C LYS A 120 -4.88 -0.96 -27.79
N SER A 121 -4.08 -1.90 -28.29
CA SER A 121 -4.40 -2.67 -29.49
C SER A 121 -5.66 -3.53 -29.31
N ALA A 122 -5.89 -4.08 -28.12
CA ALA A 122 -7.12 -4.81 -27.82
C ALA A 122 -8.34 -3.89 -27.70
N VAL A 123 -8.18 -2.72 -27.07
CA VAL A 123 -9.26 -1.73 -26.93
C VAL A 123 -9.72 -1.18 -28.28
N GLU A 124 -8.82 -1.05 -29.25
CA GLU A 124 -9.15 -0.62 -30.61
C GLU A 124 -10.11 -1.57 -31.33
N GLU A 125 -10.07 -2.88 -31.05
CA GLU A 125 -10.97 -3.89 -31.64
C GLU A 125 -12.38 -3.90 -31.04
N PHE A 126 -12.60 -3.19 -29.94
CA PHE A 126 -13.93 -3.08 -29.33
C PHE A 126 -14.80 -2.17 -30.20
N ASN A 127 -15.65 -2.80 -31.00
CA ASN A 127 -16.57 -2.17 -31.95
C ASN A 127 -17.88 -1.69 -31.29
N GLU A 128 -18.11 -2.05 -30.03
CA GLU A 128 -19.32 -1.67 -29.30
C GLU A 128 -19.26 -0.27 -28.68
N ASN A 129 -20.38 0.44 -28.70
CA ASN A 129 -20.54 1.78 -28.11
C ASN A 129 -20.74 1.72 -26.58
N ALA A 130 -19.80 1.11 -25.87
CA ALA A 130 -19.79 1.15 -24.41
C ALA A 130 -19.09 2.40 -23.89
N GLN A 131 -19.74 3.16 -23.00
CA GLN A 131 -19.19 4.40 -22.46
C GLN A 131 -17.80 4.21 -21.81
N CYS A 132 -17.58 3.11 -21.09
CA CYS A 132 -16.26 2.80 -20.49
C CYS A 132 -15.16 2.61 -21.55
N VAL A 133 -15.46 1.95 -22.67
CA VAL A 133 -14.52 1.76 -23.78
C VAL A 133 -14.19 3.10 -24.42
N ASN A 134 -15.20 3.95 -24.66
CA ASN A 134 -14.99 5.28 -25.24
C ASN A 134 -14.12 6.16 -24.34
N VAL A 135 -14.36 6.15 -23.03
CA VAL A 135 -13.52 6.90 -22.08
C VAL A 135 -12.09 6.38 -22.07
N VAL A 136 -11.88 5.06 -22.13
CA VAL A 136 -10.52 4.48 -22.21
C VAL A 136 -9.82 4.90 -23.50
N LYS A 137 -10.50 4.83 -24.66
CA LYS A 137 -9.96 5.27 -25.96
C LYS A 137 -9.50 6.74 -25.92
N GLU A 138 -10.29 7.61 -25.29
CA GLU A 138 -9.92 9.03 -25.13
C GLU A 138 -8.74 9.23 -24.17
N LEU A 139 -8.74 8.53 -23.03
CA LEU A 139 -7.64 8.64 -22.06
C LEU A 139 -6.30 8.17 -22.64
N ILE A 140 -6.29 7.09 -23.42
CA ILE A 140 -5.06 6.54 -24.01
C ILE A 140 -4.43 7.49 -25.05
N LYS A 141 -5.22 8.38 -25.66
CA LYS A 141 -4.70 9.41 -26.59
C LYS A 141 -3.99 10.55 -25.87
N ASP A 142 -4.21 10.72 -24.56
CA ASP A 142 -3.57 11.76 -23.77
C ASP A 142 -2.09 11.43 -23.51
N GLN A 143 -1.20 12.21 -24.11
CA GLN A 143 0.24 12.03 -23.97
C GLN A 143 0.71 12.10 -22.51
N SER A 144 0.04 12.89 -21.67
CA SER A 144 0.38 13.00 -20.24
C SER A 144 0.07 11.73 -19.45
N LEU A 145 -0.83 10.87 -19.94
CA LEU A 145 -1.17 9.62 -19.26
C LEU A 145 0.03 8.68 -19.20
N HIS A 146 0.74 8.50 -20.31
CA HIS A 146 1.92 7.63 -20.37
C HIS A 146 3.01 8.13 -19.43
N SER A 147 3.31 9.43 -19.47
CA SER A 147 4.30 10.04 -18.57
C SER A 147 3.92 9.84 -17.10
N ASN A 148 2.64 9.96 -16.75
CA ASN A 148 2.16 9.71 -15.38
C ASN A 148 2.30 8.24 -14.97
N LEU A 149 1.95 7.28 -15.84
CA LEU A 149 2.11 5.85 -15.57
C LEU A 149 3.59 5.49 -15.31
N VAL A 150 4.49 6.00 -16.15
CA VAL A 150 5.94 5.82 -16.00
C VAL A 150 6.40 6.45 -14.69
N TYR A 151 6.04 7.71 -14.42
CA TYR A 151 6.42 8.40 -13.20
C TYR A 151 5.99 7.64 -11.94
N ILE A 152 4.75 7.17 -11.87
CA ILE A 152 4.25 6.41 -10.72
C ILE A 152 5.02 5.09 -10.56
N THR A 153 5.22 4.37 -11.66
CA THR A 153 5.89 3.07 -11.64
C THR A 153 7.36 3.21 -11.23
N THR A 154 8.07 4.20 -11.77
CA THR A 154 9.47 4.47 -11.42
C THR A 154 9.63 4.86 -9.95
N ASN A 155 8.76 5.74 -9.43
CA ASN A 155 8.97 6.34 -8.11
C ASN A 155 8.24 5.63 -6.97
N PHE A 156 7.17 4.86 -7.22
CA PHE A 156 6.30 4.37 -6.14
C PHE A 156 5.99 2.86 -6.20
N ARG A 157 6.46 2.11 -7.21
CA ARG A 157 6.19 0.66 -7.33
C ARG A 157 6.71 -0.19 -6.17
N PHE A 158 7.65 0.33 -5.38
CA PHE A 158 8.18 -0.39 -4.23
C PHE A 158 7.18 -0.44 -3.06
N LEU A 159 6.21 0.48 -2.98
CA LEU A 159 5.28 0.57 -1.85
C LEU A 159 4.40 -0.69 -1.71
N PRO A 160 3.74 -1.21 -2.77
CA PRO A 160 2.99 -2.47 -2.67
C PRO A 160 3.86 -3.66 -2.24
N HIS A 161 5.12 -3.70 -2.68
CA HIS A 161 6.05 -4.75 -2.29
C HIS A 161 6.38 -4.67 -0.79
N ALA A 162 6.69 -3.47 -0.29
CA ALA A 162 6.92 -3.24 1.14
C ALA A 162 5.71 -3.63 2.00
N ILE A 163 4.50 -3.24 1.58
CA ILE A 163 3.25 -3.64 2.26
C ILE A 163 3.11 -5.17 2.30
N THR A 164 3.30 -5.84 1.17
CA THR A 164 3.18 -7.31 1.08
C THR A 164 4.19 -8.02 1.98
N GLN A 165 5.40 -7.47 2.15
CA GLN A 165 6.38 -8.03 3.08
C GLN A 165 5.95 -7.84 4.54
N LEU A 166 5.44 -6.66 4.91
CA LEU A 166 4.93 -6.37 6.25
C LEU A 166 3.67 -7.18 6.63
N GLU A 167 2.93 -7.69 5.65
CA GLU A 167 1.76 -8.55 5.86
C GLU A 167 2.13 -10.02 6.16
N LYS A 168 3.39 -10.43 5.96
CA LYS A 168 3.83 -11.81 6.19
C LYS A 168 3.89 -12.12 7.68
N ARG A 169 3.53 -13.36 8.04
CA ARG A 169 3.71 -13.90 9.39
C ARG A 169 5.14 -14.39 9.59
N GLY A 170 5.64 -14.31 10.82
CA GLY A 170 6.98 -14.79 11.19
C GLY A 170 8.12 -13.83 10.82
N GLU A 171 7.81 -12.62 10.37
CA GLU A 171 8.81 -11.60 10.10
C GLU A 171 9.37 -11.03 11.41
N THR A 172 10.68 -10.73 11.44
CA THR A 172 11.31 -10.15 12.63
C THR A 172 10.98 -8.66 12.76
N LEU A 173 11.08 -8.13 13.98
CA LEU A 173 10.94 -6.68 14.22
C LEU A 173 11.97 -5.88 13.42
N ALA A 174 13.23 -6.34 13.41
CA ALA A 174 14.32 -5.70 12.69
C ALA A 174 14.06 -5.61 11.19
N LYS A 175 13.59 -6.71 10.58
CA LYS A 175 13.26 -6.69 9.15
C LYS A 175 12.04 -5.84 8.85
N SER A 176 11.01 -5.87 9.71
CA SER A 176 9.82 -5.02 9.54
C SER A 176 10.16 -3.52 9.60
N ILE A 177 11.02 -3.11 10.54
CA ILE A 177 11.51 -1.73 10.61
C ILE A 177 12.39 -1.40 9.40
N GLY A 178 13.28 -2.32 9.00
CA GLY A 178 14.12 -2.17 7.82
C GLY A 178 13.31 -1.90 6.56
N ILE A 179 12.22 -2.63 6.33
CA ILE A 179 11.31 -2.42 5.18
C ILE A 179 10.72 -1.00 5.19
N VAL A 180 10.31 -0.48 6.35
CA VAL A 180 9.78 0.88 6.46
C VAL A 180 10.87 1.93 6.19
N LEU A 181 12.08 1.73 6.72
CA LEU A 181 13.19 2.66 6.52
C LEU A 181 13.63 2.68 5.05
N GLU A 182 13.73 1.53 4.40
CA GLU A 182 14.02 1.42 2.97
C GLU A 182 12.93 2.12 2.14
N ALA A 183 11.66 1.93 2.51
CA ALA A 183 10.56 2.63 1.85
C ALA A 183 10.64 4.15 2.00
N LYS A 184 11.03 4.66 3.19
CA LYS A 184 11.26 6.09 3.41
C LYS A 184 12.42 6.62 2.57
N GLN A 185 13.55 5.92 2.57
CA GLN A 185 14.72 6.30 1.77
C GLN A 185 14.36 6.41 0.28
N LYS A 186 13.62 5.43 -0.27
CA LYS A 186 13.19 5.49 -1.67
C LYS A 186 12.23 6.65 -1.97
N LEU A 187 11.45 7.12 -0.99
CA LEU A 187 10.64 8.34 -1.13
C LEU A 187 11.50 9.61 -1.09
N GLU A 188 12.58 9.62 -0.32
CA GLU A 188 13.54 10.74 -0.27
C GLU A 188 14.33 10.88 -1.58
N GLU A 189 14.65 9.75 -2.23
CA GLU A 189 15.34 9.69 -3.52
C GLU A 189 14.41 10.02 -4.71
N ALA A 190 13.09 9.98 -4.52
CA ALA A 190 12.11 10.25 -5.56
C ALA A 190 12.05 11.75 -5.93
N ASN A 191 12.01 12.03 -7.23
CA ASN A 191 12.10 13.40 -7.75
C ASN A 191 10.73 13.98 -8.13
N GLY A 192 10.57 15.30 -8.01
CA GLY A 192 9.39 16.04 -8.45
C GLY A 192 8.50 16.54 -7.31
N GLU A 193 7.58 17.46 -7.64
CA GLU A 193 6.70 18.09 -6.64
C GLU A 193 5.79 17.09 -5.93
N VAL A 194 5.23 16.13 -6.69
CA VAL A 194 4.39 15.07 -6.12
C VAL A 194 5.19 14.23 -5.14
N ALA A 195 6.41 13.81 -5.48
CA ALA A 195 7.26 13.02 -4.58
C ALA A 195 7.49 13.71 -3.22
N LYS A 196 7.70 15.03 -3.20
CA LYS A 196 7.81 15.82 -1.95
C LYS A 196 6.55 15.71 -1.10
N LEU A 197 5.36 15.88 -1.71
CA LEU A 197 4.08 15.75 -1.02
C LEU A 197 3.86 14.33 -0.48
N ILE A 198 4.27 13.30 -1.22
CA ILE A 198 4.20 11.90 -0.76
C ILE A 198 5.15 11.63 0.41
N LEU A 199 6.36 12.20 0.38
CA LEU A 199 7.31 12.11 1.49
C LEU A 199 6.77 12.81 2.74
N GLU A 200 6.23 14.03 2.61
CA GLU A 200 5.57 14.76 3.69
C GLU A 200 4.41 13.96 4.28
N LYS A 201 3.59 13.33 3.43
CA LYS A 201 2.52 12.43 3.87
C LYS A 201 3.08 11.25 4.65
N CYS A 202 4.13 10.59 4.15
CA CYS A 202 4.78 9.48 4.84
C CYS A 202 5.26 9.89 6.24
N ASN A 203 5.98 11.01 6.33
CA ASN A 203 6.45 11.56 7.60
C ASN A 203 5.28 11.88 8.55
N CYS A 204 4.22 12.50 8.05
CA CYS A 204 3.02 12.79 8.82
C CYS A 204 2.34 11.52 9.35
N VAL A 205 2.19 10.47 8.54
CA VAL A 205 1.58 9.20 8.94
C VAL A 205 2.39 8.53 10.06
N PHE A 206 3.72 8.46 9.92
CA PHE A 206 4.58 7.83 10.93
C PHE A 206 4.72 8.68 12.20
N SER A 207 4.72 10.02 12.10
CA SER A 207 4.73 10.90 13.29
C SER A 207 3.49 10.74 14.17
N LYS A 208 2.35 10.39 13.58
CA LYS A 208 1.08 10.13 14.28
C LYS A 208 0.98 8.73 14.86
N ASN A 209 1.95 7.85 14.56
CA ASN A 209 2.04 6.52 15.14
C ASN A 209 2.85 6.60 16.43
N ASN A 210 2.16 6.85 17.55
CA ASN A 210 2.79 7.11 18.84
C ASN A 210 3.80 6.02 19.26
N GLY A 211 3.55 4.76 18.91
CA GLY A 211 4.45 3.65 19.23
C GLY A 211 5.60 3.43 18.24
N TRP A 212 5.67 4.19 17.14
CA TRP A 212 6.72 4.02 16.13
C TRP A 212 8.12 4.31 16.67
N ALA A 213 8.29 5.43 17.39
CA ALA A 213 9.58 5.79 17.97
C ALA A 213 10.04 4.76 19.00
N GLU A 214 9.13 4.26 19.84
CA GLU A 214 9.46 3.22 20.83
C GLU A 214 9.80 1.87 20.17
N LEU A 215 9.09 1.49 19.10
CA LEU A 215 9.47 0.29 18.34
C LEU A 215 10.89 0.39 17.78
N GLN A 216 11.31 1.57 17.32
CA GLN A 216 12.67 1.78 16.84
C GLN A 216 13.68 1.62 17.98
N LYS A 217 13.39 2.12 19.20
CA LYS A 217 14.26 1.93 20.37
C LYS A 217 14.36 0.46 20.78
N VAL A 218 13.23 -0.25 20.89
CA VAL A 218 13.19 -1.69 21.18
C VAL A 218 14.03 -2.45 20.16
N ASN A 219 13.91 -2.10 18.88
CA ASN A 219 14.71 -2.71 17.84
C ASN A 219 16.21 -2.42 17.99
N SER A 220 16.61 -1.20 18.36
CA SER A 220 18.02 -0.90 18.64
C SER A 220 18.57 -1.72 19.80
N ILE A 221 17.76 -1.95 20.84
CA ILE A 221 18.13 -2.83 21.97
C ILE A 221 18.29 -4.28 21.48
N HIS A 222 17.33 -4.81 20.73
CA HIS A 222 17.39 -6.18 20.19
C HIS A 222 18.60 -6.42 19.28
N ASN A 223 19.07 -5.38 18.60
CA ASN A 223 20.24 -5.45 17.71
C ASN A 223 21.56 -5.06 18.41
N GLY A 224 21.55 -4.78 19.72
CA GLY A 224 22.75 -4.41 20.48
C GLY A 224 23.35 -3.05 20.09
N THR A 225 22.59 -2.17 19.42
CA THR A 225 23.05 -0.84 18.98
C THR A 225 22.69 0.28 19.96
N ALA A 226 21.88 -0.02 20.98
CA ALA A 226 21.63 0.87 22.10
C ALA A 226 22.70 0.67 23.19
N LEU A 227 23.74 1.51 23.18
CA LEU A 227 24.67 1.65 24.31
C LEU A 227 23.96 2.50 25.39
N ASN A 228 23.58 1.88 26.50
CA ASN A 228 23.00 2.49 27.71
C ASN A 228 21.54 2.96 27.60
N VAL A 229 20.59 2.03 27.76
CA VAL A 229 19.26 2.38 28.30
C VAL A 229 19.24 1.86 29.74
N ASN A 230 19.29 2.78 30.71
CA ASN A 230 18.95 2.43 32.09
C ASN A 230 17.50 1.98 32.08
N VAL A 231 17.29 0.68 32.27
CA VAL A 231 15.98 0.12 32.57
C VAL A 231 15.78 0.34 34.07
N GLU A 232 15.07 1.42 34.42
CA GLU A 232 14.43 1.54 35.74
C GLU A 232 13.08 0.80 35.73
#